data_AF-A0A9E4W6H7-F1
#
_entry.id   AF-A0A9E4W6H7-F1
#
_cell.length_a   1.000
_cell.length_b   1.000
_cell.length_c   1.000
_cell.angle_alpha   90.00
_cell.angle_beta   90.00
_cell.angle_gamma   90.00
#
_symmetry.space_group_name_H-M   'P 1'
#
loop_
_entity.id
_entity.type
_entity.pdbx_description
1 polymer ?
#
loop_
_entity_poly.entity_id
_entity_poly.type
_entity_poly.pdbx_seq_one_letter_code
_entity_poly.pdbx_strand_id
1 'polypeptide(L)'
;TLVDTSDSALECQCGSRGCLEAMASGTGIERIAWQKLALGGFPGSRLASLDINSVDSEAVFDAAEKKDPLAMSILDGAVSALAVGLTNVVHLFNPDMIVLGGGVTDGLVKLDLLPRIHQQILDRAMSELHKDFQLTPARLGDSVGLVGAAALVWDQLGEGH
;
A
#
# COMPACT_ATOMS: atom_id res chain seq x y z
N THR A 1 -8.87 7.43 3.94
CA THR A 1 -9.79 6.34 3.54
C THR A 1 -9.86 5.31 4.63
N LEU A 2 -11.07 4.95 5.10
CA LEU A 2 -11.29 3.84 6.04
C LEU A 2 -11.51 2.56 5.25
N VAL A 3 -10.86 1.47 5.67
CA VAL A 3 -10.91 0.15 5.01
C VAL A 3 -11.20 -0.99 5.98
N ASP A 4 -11.20 -0.71 7.28
CA ASP A 4 -11.59 -1.63 8.34
C ASP A 4 -12.43 -0.86 9.37
N THR A 5 -13.65 -1.32 9.64
CA THR A 5 -14.55 -0.70 10.63
C THR A 5 -14.78 -1.59 11.83
N SER A 6 -13.98 -2.66 11.99
CA SER A 6 -14.06 -3.55 13.13
C SER A 6 -13.58 -2.87 14.41
N ASP A 7 -14.07 -3.33 15.56
CA ASP A 7 -13.60 -2.86 16.88
C ASP A 7 -12.11 -3.17 17.12
N SER A 8 -11.56 -4.12 16.35
CA SER A 8 -10.15 -4.51 16.35
C SER A 8 -9.28 -3.70 15.38
N ALA A 9 -9.85 -2.77 14.61
CA ALA A 9 -9.12 -2.04 13.58
C ALA A 9 -7.91 -1.28 14.14
N LEU A 10 -6.82 -1.23 13.37
CA LEU A 10 -5.58 -0.59 13.80
C LEU A 10 -5.74 0.93 13.97
N GLU A 11 -5.17 1.48 15.02
CA GLU A 11 -5.11 2.94 15.23
C GLU A 11 -4.26 3.60 14.14
N CYS A 12 -4.60 4.80 13.72
CA CYS A 12 -3.84 5.58 12.74
C CYS A 12 -3.23 6.82 13.40
N GLN A 13 -2.16 7.34 12.81
CA GLN A 13 -1.54 8.59 13.27
C GLN A 13 -2.50 9.79 13.17
N CYS A 14 -3.52 9.71 12.31
CA CYS A 14 -4.57 10.72 12.22
C CYS A 14 -5.57 10.69 13.40
N GLY A 15 -5.41 9.78 14.37
CA GLY A 15 -6.29 9.64 15.55
C GLY A 15 -7.54 8.79 15.34
N SER A 16 -7.77 8.27 14.13
CA SER A 16 -8.88 7.34 13.81
C SER A 16 -8.41 5.88 13.81
N ARG A 17 -9.32 4.93 13.59
CA ARG A 17 -9.01 3.49 13.45
C ARG A 17 -9.41 2.97 12.07
N GLY A 18 -8.65 2.01 11.55
CA GLY A 18 -8.96 1.33 10.29
C GLY A 18 -8.67 2.12 9.02
N CYS A 19 -7.79 3.12 9.12
CA CYS A 19 -7.33 3.86 7.96
C CYS A 19 -6.49 2.97 7.03
N LEU A 20 -6.61 3.18 5.72
CA LEU A 20 -5.78 2.53 4.72
C LEU A 20 -4.28 2.71 5.01
N GLU A 21 -3.89 3.92 5.41
CA GLU A 21 -2.50 4.24 5.78
C GLU A 21 -1.98 3.36 6.92
N ALA A 22 -2.81 3.08 7.92
CA ALA A 22 -2.43 2.24 9.05
C ALA A 22 -2.16 0.78 8.65
N MET A 23 -2.67 0.35 7.49
CA MET A 23 -2.58 -1.03 6.98
C MET A 23 -1.54 -1.20 5.86
N ALA A 24 -1.33 -0.17 5.03
CA ALA A 24 -0.61 -0.29 3.77
C ALA A 24 0.51 0.74 3.55
N SER A 25 0.78 1.63 4.52
CA SER A 25 1.99 2.47 4.49
C SER A 25 3.22 1.73 5.02
N GLY A 26 4.42 2.25 4.78
CA GLY A 26 5.66 1.66 5.32
C GLY A 26 5.64 1.57 6.84
N THR A 27 5.32 2.66 7.52
CA THR A 27 5.18 2.70 8.99
C THR A 27 4.03 1.83 9.49
N GLY A 28 2.95 1.70 8.70
CA GLY A 28 1.86 0.77 8.98
C GLY A 28 2.32 -0.69 8.96
N ILE A 29 3.02 -1.10 7.88
CA ILE A 29 3.57 -2.45 7.69
C ILE A 29 4.57 -2.79 8.80
N GLU A 30 5.50 -1.88 9.10
CA GLU A 30 6.47 -2.00 10.20
C GLU A 30 5.76 -2.27 11.53
N ARG A 31 4.78 -1.43 11.89
CA ARG A 31 4.05 -1.57 13.15
C ARG A 31 3.27 -2.88 13.22
N ILE A 32 2.67 -3.33 12.11
CA ILE A 32 1.99 -4.63 12.05
C ILE A 32 2.99 -5.76 12.27
N ALA A 33 4.20 -5.66 11.70
CA ALA A 33 5.26 -6.63 11.91
C ALA A 33 5.62 -6.74 13.40
N TRP A 34 5.85 -5.60 14.08
CA TRP A 34 6.13 -5.59 15.52
C TRP A 34 5.00 -6.20 16.34
N GLN A 35 3.75 -5.85 16.05
CA GLN A 35 2.59 -6.40 16.75
C GLN A 35 2.50 -7.92 16.60
N LYS A 36 2.66 -8.43 15.37
CA LYS A 36 2.63 -9.89 15.12
C LYS A 36 3.80 -10.62 15.75
N LEU A 37 5.01 -10.03 15.76
CA LEU A 37 6.17 -10.60 16.44
C LEU A 37 5.95 -10.66 17.96
N ALA A 38 5.39 -9.60 18.56
CA ALA A 38 5.08 -9.56 19.99
C ALA A 38 4.03 -10.58 20.43
N LEU A 39 3.04 -10.86 19.57
CA LEU A 39 2.05 -11.92 19.79
C LEU A 39 2.64 -13.33 19.65
N GLY A 40 3.77 -13.47 18.95
CA GLY A 40 4.43 -14.75 18.70
C GLY A 40 3.73 -15.58 17.62
N GLY A 41 4.07 -16.88 17.57
CA GLY A 41 3.50 -17.84 16.61
C GLY A 41 4.29 -18.03 15.30
N PHE A 42 5.36 -17.26 15.10
CA PHE A 42 6.25 -17.38 13.93
C PHE A 42 7.72 -17.57 14.32
N PRO A 43 8.09 -18.63 15.07
CA PRO A 43 9.45 -18.82 15.57
C PRO A 43 10.49 -19.04 14.46
N GLY A 44 10.06 -19.49 13.27
CA GLY A 44 10.92 -19.63 12.10
C GLY A 44 10.95 -18.42 11.18
N SER A 45 10.31 -17.30 11.56
CA SER A 45 10.30 -16.12 10.71
C SER A 45 11.67 -15.46 10.67
N ARG A 46 12.08 -15.03 9.48
CA ARG A 46 13.26 -14.20 9.26
C ARG A 46 13.17 -12.89 10.04
N LEU A 47 11.98 -12.32 10.15
CA LEU A 47 11.73 -11.10 10.91
C LEU A 47 11.96 -11.31 12.42
N ALA A 48 11.64 -12.51 12.93
CA ALA A 48 11.89 -12.85 14.33
C ALA A 48 13.38 -13.06 14.65
N SER A 49 14.23 -13.18 13.62
CA SER A 49 15.68 -13.34 13.76
C SER A 49 16.44 -12.00 13.72
N LEU A 50 15.76 -10.90 13.43
CA LEU A 50 16.35 -9.56 13.38
C LEU A 50 16.36 -8.90 14.76
N ASP A 51 17.23 -7.91 14.94
CA ASP A 51 17.07 -6.94 16.03
C ASP A 51 15.74 -6.21 15.83
N ILE A 52 15.01 -5.96 16.92
CA ILE A 52 13.73 -5.26 16.88
C ILE A 52 13.84 -3.89 16.18
N ASN A 53 14.98 -3.20 16.32
CA ASN A 53 15.22 -1.91 15.68
C ASN A 53 15.48 -2.02 14.17
N SER A 54 15.62 -3.23 13.63
CA SER A 54 15.84 -3.51 12.21
C SER A 54 14.61 -4.10 11.53
N VAL A 55 13.49 -4.23 12.24
CA VAL A 55 12.23 -4.69 11.66
C VAL A 55 11.47 -3.46 11.15
N ASP A 56 11.71 -3.07 9.90
CA ASP A 56 10.97 -2.03 9.19
C ASP A 56 10.19 -2.62 7.99
N SER A 57 9.54 -1.78 7.19
CA SER A 57 8.81 -2.25 6.01
C SER A 57 9.71 -2.90 4.96
N GLU A 58 10.95 -2.44 4.80
CA GLU A 58 11.89 -3.01 3.83
C GLU A 58 12.28 -4.43 4.23
N ALA A 59 12.55 -4.65 5.52
CA ALA A 59 12.80 -5.97 6.08
C ALA A 59 11.60 -6.92 5.86
N VAL A 60 10.36 -6.43 5.95
CA VAL A 60 9.16 -7.21 5.62
C VAL A 60 9.14 -7.61 4.15
N PHE A 61 9.40 -6.69 3.23
CA PHE A 61 9.47 -7.01 1.80
C PHE A 61 10.58 -8.01 1.47
N ASP A 62 11.76 -7.86 2.07
CA ASP A 62 12.88 -8.78 1.90
C ASP A 62 12.59 -10.17 2.47
N ALA A 63 11.95 -10.25 3.63
CA ALA A 63 11.50 -11.52 4.19
C ALA A 63 10.46 -12.19 3.29
N ALA A 64 9.51 -11.43 2.73
CA ALA A 64 8.50 -11.93 1.81
C ALA A 64 9.10 -12.43 0.48
N GLU A 65 10.16 -11.80 -0.03
CA GLU A 65 10.92 -12.30 -1.19
C GLU A 65 11.50 -13.70 -0.93
N LYS A 66 11.83 -14.01 0.32
CA LYS A 66 12.26 -15.34 0.76
C LYS A 66 11.11 -16.25 1.19
N LYS A 67 9.87 -15.90 0.85
CA LYS A 67 8.62 -16.63 1.16
C LYS A 67 8.40 -16.84 2.66
N ASP A 68 8.82 -15.87 3.48
CA ASP A 68 8.57 -15.89 4.92
C ASP A 68 7.06 -15.82 5.21
N PRO A 69 6.48 -16.79 5.94
CA PRO A 69 5.03 -16.84 6.16
C PRO A 69 4.47 -15.63 6.91
N LEU A 70 5.23 -15.07 7.86
CA LEU A 70 4.80 -13.88 8.60
C LEU A 70 4.77 -12.67 7.67
N ALA A 71 5.84 -12.46 6.93
CA ALA A 71 5.94 -11.34 5.99
C ALA A 71 4.86 -11.41 4.91
N MET A 72 4.64 -12.58 4.31
CA MET A 72 3.56 -12.80 3.34
C MET A 72 2.19 -12.48 3.94
N SER A 73 1.92 -12.92 5.17
CA SER A 73 0.65 -12.63 5.86
C SER A 73 0.45 -11.13 6.13
N ILE A 74 1.52 -10.38 6.36
CA ILE A 74 1.45 -8.91 6.52
C ILE A 74 1.12 -8.26 5.18
N LEU A 75 1.85 -8.64 4.12
CA LEU A 75 1.65 -8.08 2.78
C LEU A 75 0.29 -8.47 2.19
N ASP A 76 -0.24 -9.64 2.50
CA ASP A 76 -1.61 -10.04 2.13
C ASP A 76 -2.65 -9.07 2.73
N GLY A 77 -2.45 -8.65 3.97
CA GLY A 77 -3.27 -7.63 4.62
C GLY A 77 -3.16 -6.27 3.91
N ALA A 78 -1.95 -5.84 3.57
CA ALA A 78 -1.72 -4.59 2.85
C ALA A 78 -2.35 -4.61 1.45
N VAL A 79 -2.18 -5.70 0.69
CA VAL A 79 -2.79 -5.92 -0.64
C VAL A 79 -4.31 -5.85 -0.56
N SER A 80 -4.92 -6.52 0.42
CA SER A 80 -6.38 -6.49 0.63
C SER A 80 -6.86 -5.08 0.97
N ALA A 81 -6.18 -4.39 1.89
CA ALA A 81 -6.51 -3.03 2.29
C ALA A 81 -6.41 -2.06 1.09
N LEU A 82 -5.33 -2.14 0.31
CA LEU A 82 -5.16 -1.37 -0.93
C LEU A 82 -6.29 -1.62 -1.91
N ALA A 83 -6.65 -2.89 -2.16
CA ALA A 83 -7.74 -3.21 -3.06
C ALA A 83 -9.08 -2.62 -2.58
N VAL A 84 -9.41 -2.70 -1.28
CA VAL A 84 -10.62 -2.07 -0.72
C VAL A 84 -10.58 -0.56 -0.90
N GLY A 85 -9.47 0.09 -0.55
CA GLY A 85 -9.33 1.54 -0.67
C GLY A 85 -9.43 2.03 -2.12
N LEU A 86 -8.77 1.34 -3.04
CA LEU A 86 -8.75 1.69 -4.47
C LEU A 86 -10.08 1.35 -5.15
N THR A 87 -10.81 0.33 -4.71
CA THR A 87 -12.18 0.06 -5.17
C THR A 87 -13.07 1.29 -4.95
N ASN A 88 -12.97 1.93 -3.78
CA ASN A 88 -13.74 3.14 -3.50
C ASN A 88 -13.35 4.29 -4.45
N VAL A 89 -12.07 4.43 -4.78
CA VAL A 89 -11.60 5.42 -5.78
C VAL A 89 -12.21 5.12 -7.14
N VAL A 90 -12.19 3.86 -7.58
CA VAL A 90 -12.78 3.42 -8.84
C VAL A 90 -14.29 3.73 -8.88
N HIS A 91 -15.04 3.40 -7.83
CA HIS A 91 -16.49 3.65 -7.77
C HIS A 91 -16.85 5.14 -7.75
N LEU A 92 -16.02 5.97 -7.11
CA LEU A 92 -16.31 7.41 -6.98
C LEU A 92 -15.91 8.21 -8.21
N PHE A 93 -14.83 7.82 -8.88
CA PHE A 93 -14.21 8.65 -9.92
C PHE A 93 -14.21 8.02 -11.32
N ASN A 94 -14.42 6.71 -11.43
CA ASN A 94 -14.31 5.96 -12.70
C ASN A 94 -13.09 6.38 -13.55
N PRO A 95 -11.86 6.33 -12.98
CA PRO A 95 -10.68 6.86 -13.64
C PRO A 95 -10.18 5.93 -14.74
N ASP A 96 -9.57 6.49 -15.80
CA ASP A 96 -8.88 5.69 -16.83
C ASP A 96 -7.58 5.06 -16.29
N MET A 97 -6.97 5.65 -15.27
CA MET A 97 -5.69 5.22 -14.70
C MET A 97 -5.55 5.54 -13.21
N ILE A 98 -4.97 4.59 -12.48
CA ILE A 98 -4.52 4.72 -11.11
C ILE A 98 -3.01 4.52 -11.07
N VAL A 99 -2.30 5.53 -10.56
CA VAL A 99 -0.85 5.50 -10.41
C VAL A 99 -0.49 5.36 -8.93
N LEU A 100 0.25 4.30 -8.57
CA LEU A 100 0.74 4.09 -7.20
C LEU A 100 2.18 4.59 -7.05
N GLY A 101 2.46 5.37 -6.01
CA GLY A 101 3.80 5.90 -5.72
C GLY A 101 4.32 5.52 -4.34
N GLY A 102 5.54 5.96 -4.04
CA GLY A 102 6.23 5.77 -2.76
C GLY A 102 6.86 4.38 -2.58
N GLY A 103 7.80 4.26 -1.65
CA GLY A 103 8.66 3.06 -1.52
C GLY A 103 7.93 1.73 -1.25
N VAL A 104 6.73 1.75 -0.65
CA VAL A 104 5.90 0.53 -0.54
C VAL A 104 5.53 -0.01 -1.93
N THR A 105 5.25 0.89 -2.88
CA THR A 105 4.93 0.49 -4.25
C THR A 105 6.11 -0.23 -4.90
N ASP A 106 7.34 0.21 -4.66
CA ASP A 106 8.54 -0.47 -5.19
C ASP A 106 8.64 -1.90 -4.68
N GLY A 107 8.36 -2.12 -3.38
CA GLY A 107 8.27 -3.47 -2.80
C GLY A 107 7.13 -4.31 -3.41
N LEU A 108 5.97 -3.72 -3.66
CA LEU A 108 4.85 -4.39 -4.33
C LEU A 108 5.18 -4.77 -5.78
N VAL A 109 5.90 -3.91 -6.51
CA VAL A 109 6.41 -4.20 -7.87
C VAL A 109 7.42 -5.34 -7.82
N LYS A 110 8.40 -5.28 -6.90
CA LYS A 110 9.46 -6.30 -6.73
C LYS A 110 8.88 -7.70 -6.52
N LEU A 111 7.76 -7.81 -5.79
CA LEU A 111 7.09 -9.07 -5.49
C LEU A 111 5.94 -9.42 -6.44
N ASP A 112 5.74 -8.66 -7.52
CA ASP A 112 4.65 -8.85 -8.48
C ASP A 112 3.25 -8.90 -7.83
N LEU A 113 2.98 -7.99 -6.90
CA LEU A 113 1.73 -7.94 -6.13
C LEU A 113 0.67 -7.02 -6.73
N LEU A 114 1.02 -6.12 -7.66
CA LEU A 114 0.05 -5.25 -8.34
C LEU A 114 -1.05 -6.03 -9.07
N PRO A 115 -0.78 -7.14 -9.79
CA PRO A 115 -1.84 -7.92 -10.41
C PRO A 115 -2.87 -8.46 -9.40
N ARG A 116 -2.42 -8.87 -8.19
CA ARG A 116 -3.34 -9.30 -7.12
C ARG A 116 -4.21 -8.14 -6.61
N ILE A 117 -3.64 -6.95 -6.47
CA ILE A 117 -4.41 -5.75 -6.08
C ILE A 117 -5.44 -5.44 -7.17
N HIS A 118 -5.03 -5.40 -8.43
CA HIS A 118 -5.90 -5.13 -9.57
C HIS A 118 -7.05 -6.14 -9.63
N GLN A 119 -6.76 -7.44 -9.60
CA GLN A 119 -7.80 -8.47 -9.65
C GLN A 119 -8.83 -8.30 -8.51
N GLN A 120 -8.34 -8.02 -7.29
CA GLN A 120 -9.22 -7.79 -6.15
C GLN A 120 -10.11 -6.55 -6.30
N ILE A 121 -9.67 -5.51 -7.01
CA ILE A 121 -10.51 -4.36 -7.35
C ILE A 121 -11.58 -4.76 -8.36
N LEU A 122 -11.20 -5.50 -9.42
CA LEU A 122 -12.14 -5.98 -10.44
C LEU A 122 -13.24 -6.87 -9.84
N ASP A 123 -12.89 -7.73 -8.89
CA ASP A 123 -13.84 -8.60 -8.18
C ASP A 123 -14.86 -7.80 -7.33
N ARG A 124 -14.51 -6.58 -6.91
CA ARG A 124 -15.35 -5.69 -6.12
C ARG A 124 -16.04 -4.59 -6.94
N ALA A 125 -15.69 -4.45 -8.22
CA ALA A 125 -16.23 -3.41 -9.11
C ALA A 125 -17.74 -3.61 -9.32
N MET A 126 -18.53 -2.53 -9.22
CA MET A 126 -20.01 -2.61 -9.28
C MET A 126 -20.55 -2.83 -10.71
N SER A 127 -19.75 -2.56 -11.74
CA SER A 127 -20.14 -2.72 -13.14
C SER A 127 -18.91 -2.89 -14.04
N GLU A 128 -19.13 -3.30 -15.29
CA GLU A 128 -18.06 -3.44 -16.29
C GLU A 128 -17.37 -2.10 -16.61
N LEU A 129 -18.08 -0.97 -16.51
CA LEU A 129 -17.49 0.36 -16.70
C LEU A 129 -16.37 0.63 -15.70
N HIS A 130 -16.55 0.18 -14.45
CA HIS A 130 -15.55 0.33 -13.39
C HIS A 130 -14.37 -0.63 -13.51
N LYS A 131 -14.37 -1.53 -14.50
CA LYS A 131 -13.28 -2.50 -14.73
C LYS A 131 -12.29 -2.03 -15.79
N ASP A 132 -12.62 -0.96 -16.53
CA ASP A 132 -11.78 -0.43 -17.59
C ASP A 132 -10.86 0.67 -17.06
N PHE A 133 -9.75 0.27 -16.43
CA PHE A 133 -8.71 1.19 -15.97
C PHE A 133 -7.33 0.52 -15.93
N GLN A 134 -6.28 1.32 -15.93
CA GLN A 134 -4.92 0.85 -15.73
C GLN A 134 -4.46 1.06 -14.29
N LEU A 135 -3.87 0.03 -13.67
CA LEU A 135 -3.16 0.15 -12.40
C LEU A 135 -1.65 0.06 -12.66
N THR A 136 -0.92 1.14 -12.42
CA THR A 136 0.52 1.22 -12.75
C THR A 136 1.33 1.85 -11.61
N PRO A 137 2.58 1.42 -11.37
CA PRO A 137 3.47 2.18 -10.49
C PRO A 137 3.90 3.49 -11.15
N ALA A 138 4.23 4.49 -10.34
CA ALA A 138 4.75 5.75 -10.83
C ALA A 138 6.15 5.54 -11.42
N ARG A 139 6.35 5.92 -12.68
CA ARG A 139 7.62 5.73 -13.41
C ARG A 139 8.78 6.59 -12.91
N LEU A 140 8.52 7.56 -12.03
CA LEU A 140 9.49 8.57 -11.57
C LEU A 140 10.06 8.28 -10.17
N GLY A 141 9.70 7.16 -9.53
CA GLY A 141 10.15 6.82 -8.18
C GLY A 141 9.90 7.96 -7.18
N ASP A 142 10.89 8.28 -6.34
CA ASP A 142 10.80 9.37 -5.35
C ASP A 142 10.69 10.78 -5.95
N SER A 143 10.90 10.96 -7.25
CA SER A 143 10.87 12.28 -7.90
C SER A 143 9.46 12.74 -8.31
N VAL A 144 8.42 11.91 -8.12
CA VAL A 144 7.03 12.21 -8.52
C VAL A 144 6.50 13.48 -7.85
N GLY A 145 6.72 13.64 -6.55
CA GLY A 145 6.26 14.82 -5.82
C GLY A 145 6.95 16.10 -6.28
N LEU A 146 8.25 16.01 -6.58
CA LEU A 146 9.04 17.15 -7.05
C LEU A 146 8.64 17.57 -8.47
N VAL A 147 8.43 16.60 -9.37
CA VAL A 147 7.99 16.86 -10.75
C VAL A 147 6.57 17.41 -10.78
N GLY A 148 5.66 16.89 -9.94
CA GLY A 148 4.31 17.43 -9.81
C GLY A 148 4.30 18.87 -9.30
N ALA A 149 5.10 19.17 -8.28
CA ALA A 149 5.24 20.54 -7.78
C ALA A 149 5.85 21.48 -8.84
N ALA A 150 6.86 21.02 -9.59
CA ALA A 150 7.45 21.79 -10.68
C ALA A 150 6.46 22.05 -11.82
N ALA A 151 5.63 21.07 -12.18
CA ALA A 151 4.59 21.22 -13.20
C ALA A 151 3.51 22.24 -12.77
N LEU A 152 3.09 22.22 -11.50
CA LEU A 152 2.13 23.21 -10.97
C LEU A 152 2.70 24.64 -10.99
N VAL A 153 3.98 24.80 -10.64
CA VAL A 153 4.66 26.11 -10.74
C VAL A 153 4.79 26.54 -12.21
N TRP A 154 5.09 25.61 -13.12
CA TRP A 154 5.20 25.89 -14.54
C TRP A 154 3.86 26.32 -15.16
N ASP A 155 2.76 25.68 -14.77
CA ASP A 155 1.40 26.01 -15.21
C ASP A 155 0.98 27.41 -14.73
N GLN A 156 1.26 27.73 -13.46
CA GLN A 156 1.01 29.07 -12.90
C GLN A 156 1.87 30.18 -13.50
N LEU A 157 3.07 29.85 -13.99
CA LEU A 157 3.91 30.78 -14.75
C LEU A 157 3.50 30.87 -16.23
N GLY A 158 2.79 29.87 -16.75
CA GLY A 158 2.27 29.80 -18.11
C GLY A 158 0.98 30.60 -18.33
N GLU A 159 0.16 30.82 -17.30
CA GLU A 159 -1.05 31.67 -17.37
C GLU A 159 -0.76 33.19 -17.33
N GLY A 160 0.51 33.60 -17.46
CA GLY A 160 0.96 35.00 -17.49
C GLY A 160 1.10 35.62 -18.90
N HIS A 161 0.50 35.04 -19.94
CA HIS A 161 0.52 35.56 -21.32
C HIS A 161 -0.88 35.69 -21.92
#